data_AF-A0A7L0H5T6-F1
#
_entry.id   AF-A0A7L0H5T6-F1
#
_cell.length_a   1.000
_cell.length_b   1.000
_cell.length_c   1.000
_cell.angle_alpha   90.00
_cell.angle_beta   90.00
_cell.angle_gamma   90.00
#
_symmetry.space_group_name_H-M   'P 1'
#
loop_
_entity.id
_entity.type
_entity.pdbx_description
1 polymer ?
#
loop_
_entity_poly.entity_id
_entity_poly.type
_entity_poly.pdbx_seq_one_letter_code
_entity_poly.pdbx_strand_id
1 'polypeptide(L)'
;LSLQYYDDTYPSAKEQKAFEKNIFNKTHRTDSEIALLEGLTVVYKSSIDLYFYVIGSSHENELMLTAVLNCLFDSLSQMLRYDGSGGSTPGSWGAPMNVEKRALLENMEGLFLAVDEIVDGGVVLESDPQQVVHRVAVRGEDVPLTEQTVSQV
;
A
#
# COMPACT_ATOMS: atom_id res chain seq x y z
N LEU A 1 -3.92 8.75 3.49
CA LEU A 1 -4.96 9.41 2.66
C LEU A 1 -5.95 8.38 2.12
N SER A 2 -5.60 7.10 2.07
CA SER A 2 -6.55 6.01 2.37
C SER A 2 -6.38 5.58 3.83
N LEU A 3 -7.46 5.07 4.44
CA LEU A 3 -7.51 4.53 5.80
C LEU A 3 -8.45 3.33 5.75
N GLN A 4 -7.98 2.17 6.20
CA GLN A 4 -8.78 0.96 6.26
C GLN A 4 -8.53 0.29 7.60
N TYR A 5 -9.59 0.18 8.39
CA TYR A 5 -9.60 -0.53 9.67
C TYR A 5 -10.33 -1.85 9.43
N TYR A 6 -9.68 -2.97 9.78
CA TYR A 6 -10.21 -4.32 9.56
C TYR A 6 -10.80 -4.95 10.83
N ASP A 7 -10.74 -4.25 11.96
CA ASP A 7 -11.28 -4.68 13.24
C ASP A 7 -12.13 -3.59 13.91
N ASP A 8 -12.82 -3.98 14.97
CA ASP A 8 -13.65 -3.08 15.79
C ASP A 8 -12.87 -2.41 16.93
N THR A 9 -11.53 -2.38 16.88
CA THR A 9 -10.70 -1.80 17.96
C THR A 9 -10.94 -0.30 18.11
N TYR A 10 -11.17 0.41 17.00
CA TYR A 10 -11.49 1.84 16.96
C TYR A 10 -12.79 2.08 16.16
N PRO A 11 -13.97 1.85 16.75
CA PRO A 11 -15.24 1.84 16.03
C PRO A 11 -15.73 3.24 15.62
N SER A 12 -15.28 4.29 16.31
CA SER A 12 -15.67 5.67 15.99
C SER A 12 -14.58 6.45 15.27
N ALA A 13 -14.99 7.30 14.32
CA ALA A 13 -14.08 8.23 13.64
C ALA A 13 -13.32 9.17 14.60
N LYS A 14 -13.84 9.39 15.81
CA LYS A 14 -13.17 10.17 16.86
C LYS A 14 -11.99 9.42 17.45
N GLU A 15 -12.17 8.14 17.75
CA GLU A 15 -11.13 7.27 18.29
C GLU A 15 -10.04 6.99 17.25
N GLN A 16 -10.43 6.71 16.00
CA GLN A 16 -9.51 6.56 14.87
C GLN A 16 -8.60 7.78 14.72
N LYS A 17 -9.16 9.00 14.68
CA LYS A 17 -8.38 10.24 14.62
C LYS A 17 -7.47 10.46 15.82
N ALA A 18 -7.92 10.07 17.02
CA ALA A 18 -7.10 10.20 18.23
C ALA A 18 -5.90 9.26 18.17
N PHE A 19 -6.11 8.03 17.72
CA PHE A 19 -5.09 7.02 17.52
C PHE A 19 -4.09 7.40 16.41
N GLU A 20 -4.57 7.86 15.25
CA GLU A 20 -3.73 8.37 14.16
C GLU A 20 -2.79 9.48 14.62
N LYS A 21 -3.33 10.44 15.37
CA LYS A 21 -2.54 11.54 15.94
C LYS A 21 -1.49 11.03 16.93
N ASN A 22 -1.83 10.01 17.73
CA ASN A 22 -0.94 9.41 18.71
C ASN A 22 0.22 8.67 18.03
N ILE A 23 -0.07 7.82 17.03
CA ILE A 23 0.95 7.16 16.21
C ILE A 23 1.86 8.21 15.60
N PHE A 24 1.32 9.17 14.84
CA PHE A 24 2.13 10.17 14.15
C PHE A 24 3.06 10.93 15.11
N ASN A 25 2.55 11.35 16.27
CA ASN A 25 3.36 12.06 17.26
C ASN A 25 4.53 11.21 17.78
N LYS A 26 4.38 9.90 17.88
CA LYS A 26 5.40 8.97 18.38
C LYS A 26 6.39 8.52 17.30
N THR A 27 5.96 8.46 16.04
CA THR A 27 6.75 7.88 14.95
C THR A 27 7.45 8.92 14.07
N HIS A 28 6.92 10.15 13.92
CA HIS A 28 7.46 11.12 12.96
C HIS A 28 8.89 11.62 13.23
N ARG A 29 9.46 11.36 14.41
CA ARG A 29 10.83 11.77 14.80
C ARG A 29 11.78 10.59 14.97
N THR A 30 11.31 9.38 14.72
CA THR A 30 12.00 8.16 15.08
C THR A 30 12.33 7.39 13.80
N ASP A 31 13.61 7.14 13.56
CA ASP A 31 14.11 6.38 12.39
C ASP A 31 13.87 4.87 12.50
N SER A 32 13.21 4.40 13.56
CA SER A 32 12.81 2.99 13.69
C SER A 32 11.70 2.66 12.70
N GLU A 33 11.74 1.49 12.07
CA GLU A 33 10.68 1.06 11.14
C GLU A 33 9.56 0.30 11.85
N ILE A 34 9.75 -0.06 13.13
CA ILE A 34 8.84 -0.89 13.93
C ILE A 34 8.71 -0.28 15.33
N ALA A 35 7.50 -0.21 15.85
CA ALA A 35 7.19 0.24 17.21
C ALA A 35 6.03 -0.56 17.81
N LEU A 36 6.09 -0.81 19.12
CA LEU A 36 4.97 -1.36 19.89
C LEU A 36 4.23 -0.22 20.60
N LEU A 37 2.98 0.04 20.19
CA LEU A 37 2.17 1.15 20.68
C LEU A 37 0.81 0.63 21.14
N GLU A 38 0.46 0.87 22.41
CA GLU A 38 -0.86 0.50 22.97
C GLU A 38 -1.20 -1.01 22.85
N GLY A 39 -0.18 -1.86 22.82
CA GLY A 39 -0.36 -3.30 22.62
C GLY A 39 -0.58 -3.71 21.17
N LEU A 40 -0.32 -2.80 20.22
CA LEU A 40 -0.32 -3.03 18.78
C LEU A 40 1.09 -2.93 18.22
N THR A 41 1.39 -3.81 17.27
CA THR A 41 2.63 -3.77 16.51
C THR A 41 2.43 -2.83 15.32
N VAL A 42 3.23 -1.77 15.25
CA VAL A 42 3.14 -0.73 14.22
C VAL A 42 4.42 -0.76 13.40
N VAL A 43 4.31 -1.13 12.13
CA VAL A 43 5.40 -1.01 11.16
C VAL A 43 5.14 0.21 10.30
N TYR A 44 6.15 1.04 10.09
CA TYR A 44 5.98 2.29 9.37
C TYR A 44 7.19 2.69 8.55
N LYS A 45 6.92 3.46 7.48
CA LYS A 45 7.92 3.97 6.55
C LYS A 45 7.54 5.38 6.13
N SER A 46 8.51 6.29 6.10
CA SER A 46 8.33 7.64 5.59
C SER A 46 8.91 7.78 4.18
N SER A 47 8.30 8.65 3.37
CA SER A 47 8.80 9.02 2.04
C SER A 47 8.47 10.48 1.77
N ILE A 48 9.48 11.33 1.67
CA ILE A 48 9.37 12.79 1.45
C ILE A 48 8.39 13.47 2.42
N ASP A 49 7.10 13.50 2.08
CA ASP A 49 6.01 14.15 2.79
C ASP A 49 4.83 13.20 3.12
N LEU A 50 5.06 11.89 2.99
CA LEU A 50 4.12 10.81 3.29
C LEU A 50 4.65 9.90 4.39
N TYR A 51 3.73 9.33 5.15
CA TYR A 51 3.97 8.29 6.14
C TYR A 51 3.02 7.13 5.89
N PHE A 52 3.58 5.95 5.76
CA PHE A 52 2.88 4.68 5.57
C PHE A 52 2.94 3.89 6.87
N TYR A 53 1.81 3.29 7.25
CA TYR A 53 1.67 2.53 8.48
C TYR A 53 0.93 1.23 8.19
N VAL A 54 1.42 0.13 8.74
CA VAL A 54 0.71 -1.15 8.85
C VAL A 54 0.67 -1.51 10.32
N ILE A 55 -0.52 -1.78 10.83
CA ILE A 55 -0.77 -2.00 12.26
C ILE A 55 -1.39 -3.39 12.40
N GLY A 56 -0.83 -4.19 13.30
CA GLY A 56 -1.35 -5.50 13.67
C GLY A 56 -1.43 -5.67 15.18
N SER A 57 -1.98 -6.80 15.61
CA SER A 57 -1.92 -7.20 17.03
C SER A 57 -0.47 -7.32 17.49
N SER A 58 -0.23 -7.14 18.79
CA SER A 58 1.08 -7.37 19.43
C SER A 58 1.64 -8.78 19.24
N HIS A 59 0.81 -9.74 18.84
CA HIS A 59 1.19 -11.13 18.63
C HIS A 59 1.47 -11.45 17.15
N GLU A 60 1.21 -10.51 16.25
CA GLU A 60 1.46 -10.69 14.82
C GLU A 60 2.95 -10.71 14.51
N ASN A 61 3.30 -11.42 13.44
CA ASN A 61 4.69 -11.45 12.97
C ASN A 61 5.05 -10.11 12.30
N GLU A 62 5.98 -9.38 12.91
CA GLU A 62 6.51 -8.11 12.39
C GLU A 62 7.02 -8.22 10.95
N LEU A 63 7.62 -9.35 10.56
CA LEU A 63 8.10 -9.57 9.18
C LEU A 63 6.95 -9.62 8.18
N MET A 64 5.80 -10.17 8.57
CA MET A 64 4.61 -10.19 7.72
C MET A 64 4.04 -8.78 7.53
N LEU A 65 3.93 -8.01 8.62
CA LEU A 65 3.48 -6.61 8.53
C LEU A 65 4.46 -5.75 7.70
N THR A 66 5.75 -6.01 7.81
CA THR A 66 6.80 -5.39 7.00
C THR A 66 6.68 -5.77 5.52
N ALA A 67 6.37 -7.04 5.22
CA ALA A 67 6.14 -7.48 3.85
C ALA A 67 4.94 -6.77 3.22
N VAL A 68 3.83 -6.62 3.94
CA VAL A 68 2.66 -5.85 3.49
C VAL A 68 3.02 -4.39 3.23
N LEU A 69 3.73 -3.74 4.15
CA LEU A 69 4.15 -2.35 4.02
C LEU A 69 5.05 -2.14 2.80
N ASN A 70 6.04 -3.01 2.60
CA ASN A 70 6.95 -2.94 1.46
C ASN A 70 6.22 -3.23 0.15
N CYS A 71 5.35 -4.24 0.12
CA CYS A 71 4.53 -4.56 -1.05
C CYS A 71 3.68 -3.35 -1.48
N LEU A 72 3.01 -2.69 -0.54
CA LEU A 72 2.24 -1.48 -0.82
C LEU A 72 3.12 -0.36 -1.37
N PHE A 73 4.23 -0.06 -0.68
CA PHE A 73 5.13 1.02 -1.08
C PHE A 73 5.72 0.80 -2.48
N ASP A 74 6.19 -0.41 -2.77
CA ASP A 74 6.82 -0.75 -4.04
C ASP A 74 5.80 -0.83 -5.17
N SER A 75 4.57 -1.28 -4.90
CA SER A 75 3.47 -1.27 -5.87
C SER A 75 3.12 0.16 -6.27
N LEU A 76 2.92 1.05 -5.28
CA LEU A 76 2.64 2.47 -5.54
C LEU A 76 3.79 3.16 -6.29
N SER A 77 5.03 2.86 -5.90
CA SER A 77 6.22 3.41 -6.57
C SER A 77 6.28 3.04 -8.05
N GLN A 78 5.77 1.86 -8.43
CA GLN A 78 5.71 1.42 -9.82
C GLN A 78 4.52 2.03 -10.57
N MET A 79 3.36 2.07 -9.95
CA MET A 79 2.15 2.62 -10.56
C MET A 79 2.28 4.12 -10.85
N LEU A 80 2.86 4.87 -9.93
CA LEU A 80 3.09 6.31 -10.09
C LEU A 80 4.19 6.65 -11.12
N ARG A 81 5.03 5.68 -11.49
CA ARG A 81 5.97 5.86 -12.62
C ARG A 81 5.28 5.77 -13.98
N TYR A 82 4.19 5.02 -14.06
CA TYR A 82 3.55 4.67 -15.33
C TYR A 82 2.62 5.77 -15.87
N ASP A 83 2.12 6.68 -15.03
CA ASP A 83 1.01 7.59 -15.41
C ASP A 83 1.34 8.75 -16.38
N GLY A 84 2.59 8.87 -16.87
CA GLY A 84 2.88 9.68 -18.06
C GLY A 84 3.90 10.81 -17.91
N SER A 85 4.65 10.91 -16.82
CA SER A 85 5.73 11.91 -16.68
C SER A 85 7.17 11.36 -16.73
N GLY A 86 7.36 10.04 -16.85
CA GLY A 86 8.68 9.41 -16.76
C GLY A 86 8.90 8.27 -17.75
N GLY A 87 9.32 8.63 -18.97
CA GLY A 87 10.14 7.82 -19.89
C GLY A 87 9.89 6.32 -19.94
N SER A 88 9.23 5.88 -21.01
CA SER A 88 9.23 4.52 -21.58
C SER A 88 10.63 4.05 -22.03
N THR A 89 11.66 4.22 -21.20
CA THR A 89 13.02 3.73 -21.45
C THR A 89 13.20 2.40 -20.72
N PRO A 90 13.03 1.25 -21.41
CA PRO A 90 13.39 -0.04 -20.84
C PRO A 90 14.90 -0.01 -20.51
N GLY A 91 15.24 -0.01 -19.22
CA GLY A 91 16.62 0.05 -18.73
C GLY A 91 16.86 0.94 -17.51
N SER A 92 15.94 1.86 -17.18
CA SER A 92 16.06 2.72 -15.97
C SER A 92 15.39 2.10 -14.73
N TRP A 93 15.65 0.82 -14.46
CA TRP A 93 15.13 0.06 -13.32
C TRP A 93 15.95 0.26 -12.04
N GLY A 94 16.94 1.16 -12.04
CA GLY A 94 18.02 1.16 -11.04
C GLY A 94 17.69 1.79 -9.69
N ALA A 95 16.61 2.57 -9.55
CA ALA A 95 16.23 3.16 -8.28
C ALA A 95 14.71 3.22 -8.17
N PRO A 96 14.08 2.92 -7.03
CA PRO A 96 12.66 3.18 -6.77
C PRO A 96 12.38 4.69 -6.77
N MET A 97 11.18 5.12 -7.18
CA MET A 97 10.82 6.54 -7.17
C MET A 97 10.26 6.82 -5.79
N ASN A 98 10.69 7.92 -5.19
CA ASN A 98 10.08 8.31 -3.93
C ASN A 98 8.61 8.65 -4.19
N VAL A 99 7.72 8.04 -3.42
CA VAL A 99 6.29 8.33 -3.46
C VAL A 99 6.08 9.67 -2.73
N GLU A 100 5.65 10.70 -3.45
CA GLU A 100 5.29 12.01 -2.90
C GLU A 100 3.77 12.19 -2.85
N LYS A 101 3.30 13.03 -1.92
CA LYS A 101 1.88 13.25 -1.67
C LYS A 101 1.11 13.70 -2.91
N ARG A 102 1.71 14.55 -3.75
CA ARG A 102 1.05 15.06 -4.96
C ARG A 102 0.75 13.93 -5.95
N ALA A 103 1.75 13.13 -6.29
CA ALA A 103 1.60 11.99 -7.19
C ALA A 103 0.58 10.98 -6.65
N LEU A 104 0.62 10.68 -5.35
CA LEU A 104 -0.35 9.78 -4.73
C LEU A 104 -1.79 10.31 -4.76
N LEU A 105 -1.97 11.64 -4.61
CA LEU A 105 -3.28 12.29 -4.71
C LEU A 105 -3.84 12.27 -6.13
N GLU A 106 -2.97 12.33 -7.14
CA GLU A 106 -3.35 12.23 -8.56
C GLU A 106 -3.80 10.81 -8.94
N ASN A 107 -3.26 9.78 -8.26
CA ASN A 107 -3.62 8.37 -8.47
C ASN A 107 -4.12 7.66 -7.20
N MET A 108 -5.18 8.21 -6.59
CA MET A 108 -5.83 7.61 -5.41
C MET A 108 -6.58 6.31 -5.73
N GLU A 109 -7.09 6.15 -6.95
CA GLU A 109 -7.77 4.92 -7.38
C GLU A 109 -6.81 3.74 -7.39
N GLY A 110 -5.60 3.93 -7.92
CA GLY A 110 -4.56 2.93 -7.89
C GLY A 110 -4.18 2.51 -6.46
N LEU A 111 -4.17 3.45 -5.51
CA LEU A 111 -3.95 3.13 -4.09
C LEU A 111 -5.03 2.21 -3.52
N PHE A 112 -6.31 2.47 -3.80
CA PHE A 112 -7.39 1.62 -3.32
C PHE A 112 -7.33 0.21 -3.93
N LEU A 113 -7.15 0.12 -5.25
CA LEU A 113 -7.03 -1.16 -5.94
C LEU A 113 -5.82 -1.98 -5.46
N ALA A 114 -4.68 -1.32 -5.20
CA ALA A 114 -3.50 -1.99 -4.67
C ALA A 114 -3.75 -2.54 -3.27
N VAL A 115 -4.42 -1.77 -2.40
CA VAL A 115 -4.75 -2.25 -1.04
C VAL A 115 -5.69 -3.46 -1.10
N ASP A 116 -6.71 -3.43 -1.96
CA ASP A 116 -7.66 -4.55 -2.14
C ASP A 116 -6.98 -5.84 -2.66
N GLU A 117 -5.89 -5.73 -3.42
CA GLU A 117 -5.12 -6.89 -3.88
C GLU A 117 -4.15 -7.42 -2.82
N ILE A 118 -3.71 -6.57 -1.88
CA ILE A 118 -2.74 -6.94 -0.84
C ILE A 118 -3.45 -7.54 0.38
N VAL A 119 -4.56 -6.95 0.81
CA VAL A 119 -5.29 -7.34 2.03
C VAL A 119 -6.79 -7.37 1.80
N ASP A 120 -7.44 -8.45 2.22
CA ASP A 120 -8.91 -8.56 2.28
C ASP A 120 -9.36 -8.97 3.68
N GLY A 121 -10.19 -8.14 4.32
CA GLY A 121 -10.71 -8.40 5.67
C GLY A 121 -9.61 -8.59 6.74
N GLY A 122 -8.43 -7.98 6.57
CA GLY A 122 -7.27 -8.16 7.45
C GLY A 122 -6.42 -9.39 7.13
N VAL A 123 -6.77 -10.19 6.12
CA VAL A 123 -5.99 -11.34 5.63
C VAL A 123 -5.09 -10.89 4.48
N VAL A 124 -3.80 -11.20 4.57
CA VAL A 124 -2.83 -10.91 3.50
C VAL A 124 -3.08 -11.86 2.32
N LEU A 125 -3.41 -11.31 1.16
CA LEU A 125 -3.66 -12.05 -0.09
C LEU A 125 -2.41 -12.11 -0.98
N GLU A 126 -1.68 -11.00 -1.08
CA GLU A 126 -0.51 -10.86 -1.95
C GLU A 126 0.58 -10.03 -1.27
N SER A 127 1.83 -10.43 -1.48
CA SER A 127 3.02 -9.73 -0.94
C SER A 127 4.08 -9.45 -2.00
N ASP A 128 3.89 -9.92 -3.24
CA ASP A 128 4.70 -9.53 -4.39
C ASP A 128 4.13 -8.28 -5.08
N PRO A 129 4.85 -7.14 -5.05
CA PRO A 129 4.37 -5.91 -5.67
C PRO A 129 4.21 -6.03 -7.19
N GLN A 130 4.96 -6.89 -7.88
CA GLN A 130 4.79 -7.10 -9.32
C GLN A 130 3.41 -7.71 -9.63
N GLN A 131 2.96 -8.66 -8.80
CA GLN A 131 1.66 -9.29 -8.96
C GLN A 131 0.52 -8.30 -8.67
N VAL A 132 0.66 -7.49 -7.62
CA VAL A 132 -0.31 -6.44 -7.29
C VAL A 132 -0.47 -5.47 -8.46
N VAL A 133 0.63 -4.90 -8.95
CA VAL A 133 0.60 -3.94 -10.07
C VAL A 133 -0.03 -4.55 -11.32
N HIS A 134 0.31 -5.81 -11.63
CA HIS A 134 -0.27 -6.51 -12.77
C HIS A 134 -1.79 -6.66 -12.64
N ARG A 135 -2.30 -7.07 -11.47
CA ARG A 135 -3.75 -7.24 -11.25
C ARG A 135 -4.48 -5.91 -11.23
N VAL A 136 -3.89 -4.87 -10.65
CA VAL A 136 -4.46 -3.52 -10.64
C VAL A 136 -4.58 -2.97 -12.06
N ALA A 137 -3.57 -3.18 -12.92
CA ALA A 137 -3.62 -2.76 -14.31
C ALA A 137 -4.77 -3.43 -15.09
N VAL A 138 -5.02 -4.72 -14.83
CA VAL A 138 -6.13 -5.47 -15.46
C VAL A 138 -7.49 -5.02 -14.95
N ARG A 139 -7.61 -4.53 -13.70
CA ARG A 139 -8.87 -4.01 -13.15
C ARG A 139 -9.19 -2.58 -13.59
N GLY A 140 -8.17 -1.76 -13.87
CA GLY A 140 -8.35 -0.38 -14.35
C GLY A 140 -8.72 -0.30 -15.82
N GLU A 141 -8.37 -1.31 -16.61
CA GLU A 141 -8.94 -1.51 -17.94
C GLU A 141 -10.26 -2.27 -17.78
N ASP A 142 -11.41 -1.61 -17.95
CA ASP A 142 -12.65 -2.29 -18.32
C ASP A 142 -12.43 -2.99 -19.68
N VAL A 143 -11.71 -4.12 -19.67
CA VAL A 143 -11.54 -4.97 -20.84
C VAL A 143 -12.87 -5.67 -21.04
N PRO A 144 -13.62 -5.39 -22.12
CA PRO A 144 -14.76 -6.22 -22.46
C PRO A 144 -14.21 -7.63 -22.67
N LEU A 145 -14.71 -8.57 -21.87
CA LEU A 145 -14.38 -9.99 -21.93
C LEU A 145 -14.98 -10.63 -23.20
N THR A 146 -14.59 -10.14 -24.37
CA THR A 146 -14.81 -10.69 -25.70
C THR A 146 -13.45 -10.55 -26.36
N GLU A 147 -12.56 -11.52 -26.37
CA GLU A 147 -12.72 -12.80 -27.05
C GLU A 147 -11.70 -13.81 -26.45
N GLN A 148 -12.19 -14.76 -25.66
CA GLN A 148 -11.53 -16.07 -25.57
C GLN A 148 -12.50 -17.10 -26.12
N THR A 149 -12.38 -17.41 -27.40
CA THR A 149 -12.97 -18.63 -27.96
C THR A 149 -11.95 -19.33 -28.86
N VAL A 150 -11.29 -20.32 -28.26
CA VAL A 150 -11.04 -21.69 -28.76
C VAL A 150 -10.78 -21.87 -30.26
N SER A 151 -9.60 -22.37 -30.63
CA SER A 151 -9.43 -23.78 -31.05
C SER A 151 -8.01 -24.07 -31.52
N GLN A 152 -7.49 -25.21 -31.04
CA GLN A 152 -6.34 -25.91 -31.59
C GLN A 152 -6.46 -26.12 -33.11
N VAL A 153 -5.32 -26.06 -33.78
CA VAL A 153 -5.04 -26.84 -34.98
C VAL A 153 -3.76 -27.62 -34.78
#